data_AF-A0A914XRJ1-F1
#
_entry.id   AF-A0A914XRJ1-F1
#
_cell.length_a   1.000
_cell.length_b   1.000
_cell.length_c   1.000
_cell.angle_alpha   90.00
_cell.angle_beta   90.00
_cell.angle_gamma   90.00
#
_symmetry.space_group_name_H-M   'P 1'
#
loop_
_entity.id
_entity.type
_entity.pdbx_description
1 polymer ?
#
loop_
_entity_poly.entity_id
_entity_poly.type
_entity_poly.pdbx_seq_one_letter_code
_entity_poly.pdbx_strand_id
1 'polypeptide(L)'
;MLKNAQSPEDVLAASKRGQPVMMFVSIANPSGEAVTKQFSEKVSQFWQSSLFNNHIDVQVYPVEDSRILFMFKEGSQAFEARNFIIKQKECIEITLEGKSMIGAGGRKEEL
;
A
#
# COMPACT_ATOMS: atom_id res chain seq x y z
N MET A 1 -6.45 -35.00 4.87
CA MET A 1 -6.34 -34.72 3.43
C MET A 1 -5.68 -33.37 3.25
N LEU A 2 -4.57 -33.32 2.52
CA LEU A 2 -3.65 -32.18 2.39
C LEU A 2 -4.32 -31.00 1.66
N LYS A 3 -4.48 -29.85 2.33
CA LYS A 3 -4.72 -28.56 1.66
C LYS A 3 -3.38 -27.85 1.44
N ASN A 4 -2.57 -28.37 0.53
CA ASN A 4 -1.54 -27.57 -0.12
C ASN A 4 -2.23 -26.75 -1.22
N ALA A 5 -2.73 -25.59 -0.85
CA ALA A 5 -3.08 -24.55 -1.81
C ALA A 5 -2.43 -23.26 -1.32
N GLN A 6 -1.10 -23.20 -1.35
CA GLN A 6 -0.42 -21.90 -1.37
C GLN A 6 -0.86 -21.23 -2.67
N SER A 7 -1.59 -20.12 -2.57
CA SER A 7 -1.88 -19.33 -3.76
C SER A 7 -0.55 -18.85 -4.36
N PRO A 8 -0.46 -18.60 -5.68
CA PRO A 8 0.75 -18.04 -6.27
C PRO A 8 1.24 -16.76 -5.58
N GLU A 9 0.32 -15.99 -4.98
CA GLU A 9 0.61 -14.81 -4.18
C GLU A 9 1.23 -15.16 -2.82
N ASP A 10 0.77 -16.22 -2.14
CA ASP A 10 1.38 -16.70 -0.88
C ASP A 10 2.81 -17.20 -1.11
N VAL A 11 3.05 -17.90 -2.23
CA VAL A 11 4.40 -18.33 -2.62
C VAL A 11 5.30 -17.12 -2.89
N LEU A 12 4.78 -16.10 -3.58
CA LEU A 12 5.51 -14.88 -3.86
C LEU A 12 5.81 -14.10 -2.57
N ALA A 13 4.83 -13.94 -1.68
CA ALA A 13 5.01 -13.29 -0.38
C ALA A 13 6.04 -14.04 0.48
N ALA A 14 5.99 -15.38 0.50
CA ALA A 14 6.96 -16.21 1.21
C ALA A 14 8.38 -16.05 0.65
N SER A 15 8.53 -15.90 -0.68
CA SER A 15 9.84 -15.68 -1.32
C SER A 15 10.49 -14.34 -0.97
N LYS A 16 9.70 -13.37 -0.50
CA LYS A 16 10.13 -12.01 -0.13
C LYS A 16 10.32 -11.81 1.37
N ARG A 17 10.18 -12.89 2.16
CA ARG A 17 10.47 -12.85 3.60
C ARG A 17 11.96 -12.55 3.83
N GLY A 18 12.27 -11.63 4.73
CA GLY A 18 13.63 -11.18 5.03
C GLY A 18 14.28 -10.28 3.97
N GLN A 19 13.56 -9.91 2.90
CA GLN A 19 14.03 -8.95 1.90
C GLN A 19 13.24 -7.66 1.99
N PRO A 20 13.91 -6.49 1.89
CA PRO A 20 13.21 -5.22 1.84
C PRO A 20 12.42 -5.11 0.53
N VAL A 21 11.21 -4.56 0.63
CA VAL A 21 10.33 -4.34 -0.53
C VAL A 21 9.81 -2.91 -0.52
N MET A 22 9.78 -2.32 -1.71
CA MET A 22 9.30 -0.97 -1.96
C MET A 22 7.89 -1.00 -2.54
N MET A 23 7.03 -0.12 -2.04
CA MET A 23 5.66 0.05 -2.52
C MET A 23 5.36 1.53 -2.73
N PHE A 24 5.11 1.92 -3.97
CA PHE A 24 4.62 3.26 -4.29
C PHE A 24 3.12 3.31 -4.14
N VAL A 25 2.61 4.38 -3.52
CA VAL A 25 1.18 4.61 -3.35
C VAL A 25 0.83 6.01 -3.83
N SER A 26 -0.12 6.08 -4.76
CA SER A 26 -0.71 7.32 -5.25
C SER A 26 -1.97 7.64 -4.44
N ILE A 27 -2.07 8.88 -3.97
CA ILE A 27 -3.09 9.39 -3.06
C ILE A 27 -4.00 10.37 -3.81
N ALA A 28 -5.31 10.24 -3.60
CA ALA A 28 -6.34 11.20 -4.00
C ALA A 28 -6.95 11.87 -2.76
N ASN A 29 -7.43 13.10 -2.95
CA ASN A 29 -8.36 13.70 -2.01
C ASN A 29 -9.80 13.29 -2.39
N PRO A 30 -10.56 12.59 -1.51
CA PRO A 30 -11.92 12.18 -1.80
C PRO A 30 -12.90 13.34 -2.07
N SER A 31 -12.55 14.59 -1.74
CA SER A 31 -13.32 15.79 -2.09
C SER A 31 -13.19 16.21 -3.56
N GLY A 32 -12.21 15.66 -4.29
CA GLY A 32 -11.87 16.08 -5.66
C GLY A 32 -10.91 17.28 -5.74
N GLU A 33 -10.48 17.82 -4.59
CA GLU A 33 -9.48 18.89 -4.55
C GLU A 33 -8.06 18.36 -4.86
N ALA A 34 -7.18 19.26 -5.27
CA ALA A 34 -5.77 18.93 -5.44
C ALA A 34 -5.17 18.40 -4.13
N VAL A 35 -4.39 17.32 -4.22
CA VAL A 35 -3.70 16.76 -3.07
C VAL A 35 -2.53 17.66 -2.70
N THR A 36 -2.49 18.07 -1.43
CA THR A 36 -1.36 18.80 -0.87
C THR A 36 -0.43 17.86 -0.12
N LYS A 37 0.84 18.23 -0.01
CA LYS A 37 1.81 17.51 0.83
C LYS A 37 1.32 17.26 2.26
N GLN A 38 0.68 18.24 2.90
CA GLN A 38 0.16 18.08 4.27
C GLN A 38 -0.95 17.03 4.35
N PHE A 39 -1.80 16.96 3.31
CA PHE A 39 -2.85 15.95 3.25
C PHE A 39 -2.28 14.56 3.09
N SER A 40 -1.35 14.35 2.14
CA SER A 40 -0.71 13.05 1.93
C SER A 40 0.11 12.61 3.15
N GLU A 41 0.80 13.52 3.82
CA GLU A 41 1.49 13.24 5.09
C GLU A 41 0.50 12.74 6.15
N LYS A 42 -0.63 13.42 6.36
CA LYS A 42 -1.66 13.02 7.34
C LYS A 42 -2.26 11.65 7.02
N VAL A 43 -2.59 11.40 5.75
CA VAL A 43 -3.12 10.11 5.29
C VAL A 43 -2.09 9.00 5.51
N SER A 44 -0.83 9.26 5.12
CA SER A 44 0.26 8.29 5.26
C SER A 44 0.56 7.96 6.72
N GLN A 45 0.49 8.93 7.63
CA GLN A 45 0.69 8.74 9.07
C GLN A 45 -0.43 7.91 9.69
N PHE A 46 -1.67 8.11 9.25
CA PHE A 46 -2.81 7.29 9.65
C PHE A 46 -2.64 5.83 9.19
N TRP A 47 -2.23 5.61 7.94
CA TRP A 47 -1.95 4.27 7.43
C TRP A 47 -0.78 3.62 8.16
N GLN A 48 0.32 4.34 8.36
CA GLN A 48 1.47 3.83 9.11
C GLN A 48 1.07 3.41 10.52
N SER A 49 0.29 4.23 11.22
CA SER A 49 -0.19 3.91 12.57
C SER A 49 -1.11 2.68 12.57
N SER A 50 -1.99 2.55 11.58
CA SER A 50 -2.87 1.39 11.43
C SER A 50 -2.09 0.10 11.14
N LEU A 51 -1.06 0.18 10.30
CA LEU A 51 -0.17 -0.93 9.98
C LEU A 51 0.67 -1.33 11.21
N PHE A 52 1.19 -0.35 11.94
CA PHE A 52 1.95 -0.59 13.17
C PHE A 52 1.11 -1.30 14.24
N ASN A 53 -0.16 -0.92 14.38
CA ASN A 53 -1.10 -1.60 15.27
C ASN A 53 -1.35 -3.07 14.88
N ASN A 54 -1.13 -3.42 13.61
CA ASN A 54 -1.18 -4.79 13.11
C ASN A 54 0.21 -5.45 13.03
N HIS A 55 1.19 -4.95 13.80
CA HIS A 55 2.57 -5.45 13.85
C HIS A 55 3.33 -5.41 12.51
N ILE A 56 2.95 -4.48 11.62
CA ILE A 56 3.65 -4.20 10.37
C ILE A 56 4.47 -2.92 10.56
N ASP A 57 5.80 -3.07 10.64
CA ASP A 57 6.73 -1.94 10.69
C ASP A 57 7.05 -1.47 9.27
N VAL A 58 6.81 -0.18 9.01
CA VAL A 58 7.00 0.43 7.70
C VAL A 58 7.58 1.83 7.83
N GLN A 59 8.54 2.13 6.98
CA GLN A 59 9.08 3.49 6.81
C GLN A 59 8.38 4.18 5.65
N VAL A 60 8.07 5.47 5.82
CA VAL A 60 7.32 6.26 4.84
C VAL A 60 8.20 7.39 4.33
N TYR A 61 8.27 7.55 3.01
CA TYR A 61 8.98 8.63 2.37
C TYR A 61 8.04 9.37 1.41
N PRO A 62 7.83 10.69 1.58
CA PRO A 62 7.11 11.48 0.58
C PRO A 62 7.98 11.59 -0.68
N VAL A 63 7.38 11.33 -1.84
CA VAL A 63 8.04 11.43 -3.16
C VAL A 63 7.54 12.68 -3.88
N GLU A 64 6.22 12.84 -3.91
CA GLU A 64 5.51 14.01 -4.46
C GLU A 64 4.32 14.33 -3.54
N ASP A 65 3.63 15.45 -3.80
CA ASP A 65 2.46 15.85 -3.00
C ASP A 65 1.38 14.76 -2.95
N SER A 66 1.14 14.05 -4.07
CA SER A 66 0.17 12.96 -4.17
C SER A 66 0.79 11.56 -4.12
N ARG A 67 2.10 11.43 -3.88
CA ARG A 67 2.78 10.13 -3.99
C ARG A 67 3.73 9.87 -2.83
N ILE A 68 3.57 8.70 -2.22
CA ILE A 68 4.42 8.24 -1.12
C ILE A 68 5.07 6.90 -1.47
N LEU A 69 6.21 6.64 -0.83
CA LEU A 69 6.92 5.37 -0.87
C LEU A 69 6.87 4.74 0.52
N PHE A 70 6.31 3.53 0.59
CA PHE A 70 6.43 2.65 1.74
C PHE A 70 7.60 1.70 1.55
N MET A 71 8.48 1.66 2.54
CA MET A 71 9.60 0.74 2.61
C MET A 71 9.36 -0.27 3.73
N PHE A 72 9.18 -1.52 3.36
CA PHE A 72 9.02 -2.64 4.28
C PHE A 72 10.37 -3.33 4.46
N LYS A 73 10.74 -3.63 5.71
CA LYS A 73 11.89 -4.51 5.99
C LYS A 73 11.58 -5.97 5.64
N GLU A 74 10.34 -6.37 5.88
CA GLU A 74 9.83 -7.71 5.61
C GLU A 74 8.86 -7.69 4.43
N GLY A 75 9.33 -8.08 3.25
CA GLY A 75 8.53 -8.04 2.01
C GLY A 75 7.23 -8.84 2.06
N SER A 76 7.14 -9.88 2.90
CA SER A 76 5.89 -10.60 3.12
C SER A 76 4.78 -9.72 3.71
N GLN A 77 5.12 -8.73 4.53
CA GLN A 77 4.16 -7.80 5.15
C GLN A 77 3.63 -6.77 4.15
N ALA A 78 4.36 -6.51 3.05
CA ALA A 78 3.94 -5.55 2.02
C ALA A 78 2.62 -5.98 1.35
N PHE A 79 2.37 -7.29 1.22
CA PHE A 79 1.13 -7.82 0.65
C PHE A 79 -0.07 -7.58 1.57
N GLU A 80 0.10 -7.75 2.88
CA GLU A 80 -0.94 -7.46 3.86
C GLU A 80 -1.23 -5.95 3.94
N ALA A 81 -0.18 -5.13 3.95
CA ALA A 81 -0.31 -3.69 3.92
C ALA A 81 -1.05 -3.20 2.66
N ARG A 82 -0.70 -3.74 1.49
CA ARG A 82 -1.41 -3.48 0.23
C ARG A 82 -2.90 -3.81 0.35
N ASN A 83 -3.26 -4.97 0.88
CA ASN A 83 -4.66 -5.40 1.02
C ASN A 83 -5.48 -4.46 1.91
N PHE A 84 -4.85 -3.79 2.86
CA PHE A 84 -5.45 -2.73 3.67
C PHE A 84 -5.54 -1.40 2.90
N ILE A 85 -4.43 -0.94 2.30
CA ILE A 85 -4.33 0.38 1.66
C ILE A 85 -5.22 0.48 0.41
N ILE A 86 -5.32 -0.59 -0.39
CA ILE A 86 -6.11 -0.61 -1.63
C ILE A 86 -7.62 -0.39 -1.38
N LYS A 87 -8.08 -0.64 -0.15
CA LYS A 87 -9.48 -0.45 0.28
C LYS A 87 -9.76 0.99 0.75
N GLN A 88 -8.72 1.81 0.96
CA GLN A 88 -8.85 3.18 1.44
C GLN A 88 -9.33 4.09 0.31
N LYS A 89 -10.26 4.99 0.61
CA LYS A 89 -10.87 5.90 -0.37
C LYS A 89 -9.86 6.89 -0.96
N GLU A 90 -8.78 7.16 -0.24
CA GLU A 90 -7.68 8.03 -0.64
C GLU A 90 -6.67 7.30 -1.54
N CYS A 91 -6.70 5.96 -1.66
CA CYS A 91 -5.74 5.22 -2.47
C CYS A 91 -6.19 5.13 -3.94
N ILE A 92 -5.44 5.74 -4.85
CA ILE A 92 -5.68 5.66 -6.31
C ILE A 92 -5.05 4.40 -6.88
N GLU A 93 -3.77 4.20 -6.60
CA GLU A 93 -2.94 3.16 -7.21
C GLU A 93 -1.86 2.73 -6.23
N ILE A 94 -1.52 1.45 -6.27
CA ILE A 94 -0.37 0.86 -5.58
C ILE A 94 0.51 0.16 -6.61
N THR A 95 1.80 0.48 -6.64
CA THR A 95 2.81 -0.26 -7.39
C THR A 95 3.71 -1.02 -6.43
N LEU A 96 3.70 -2.35 -6.53
CA LEU A 96 4.52 -3.26 -5.72
C LEU A 96 5.38 -4.11 -6.66
N GLU A 97 6.71 -4.02 -6.55
CA GLU A 97 7.65 -4.82 -7.37
C GLU A 97 7.37 -4.72 -8.89
N GLY A 98 7.03 -3.53 -9.37
CA GLY A 98 6.71 -3.28 -10.79
C GLY A 98 5.31 -3.69 -11.23
N LYS A 99 4.47 -4.22 -10.34
CA LYS A 99 3.06 -4.50 -10.61
C LYS A 99 2.17 -3.42 -10.02
N SER A 100 1.42 -2.74 -10.89
CA SER A 100 0.45 -1.70 -10.52
C SER A 100 -0.95 -2.26 -10.32
N MET A 101 -1.66 -1.74 -9.32
CA MET A 101 -3.01 -2.16 -8.93
C MET A 101 -3.84 -0.95 -8.52
N ILE A 102 -5.09 -0.91 -8.98
CA ILE A 102 -6.00 0.22 -8.75
C ILE A 102 -6.68 0.10 -7.38
N GLY A 103 -6.62 1.19 -6.61
CA GLY A 103 -7.26 1.35 -5.31
C GLY A 103 -8.72 1.78 -5.38
N ALA A 104 -9.37 1.87 -4.21
CA ALA A 104 -10.76 2.30 -4.12
C ALA A 104 -10.99 3.76 -4.58
N GLY A 105 -9.99 4.63 -4.43
CA GLY A 105 -10.02 5.99 -4.94
C GLY A 105 -9.96 6.07 -6.47
N GLY A 106 -9.20 5.18 -7.12
CA GLY A 106 -9.07 5.14 -8.59
C GLY A 106 -10.26 4.51 -9.32
N ARG A 107 -11.01 3.62 -8.65
CA ARG A 107 -12.22 2.99 -9.23
C ARG A 107 -13.44 3.90 -9.33
N LYS A 108 -13.40 5.09 -8.73
CA LYS A 108 -14.55 6.03 -8.74
C LYS A 108 -14.73 6.76 -10.07
N GLU A 109 -13.79 6.66 -11.01
CA GLU A 109 -13.90 7.28 -12.34
C GLU A 109 -14.74 6.44 -13.33
N GLU A 110 -15.21 5.24 -12.95
CA GLU A 110 -15.97 4.34 -13.84
C GLU A 110 -17.48 4.15 -13.50
N LEU A 111 -18.07 4.98 -12.63
CA LEU A 111 -19.51 4.90 -12.26
C LEU A 111 -20.29 6.18 -12.52
#